data_AF-A0AAE7E2X6-F1
#
_entry.id   AF-A0AAE7E2X6-F1
#
_cell.length_a   1.000
_cell.length_b   1.000
_cell.length_c   1.000
_cell.angle_alpha   90.00
_cell.angle_beta   90.00
_cell.angle_gamma   90.00
#
_symmetry.space_group_name_H-M   'P 1'
#
loop_
_entity.id
_entity.type
_entity.pdbx_description
1 polymer ?
#
loop_
_entity_poly.entity_id
_entity_poly.type
_entity_poly.pdbx_seq_one_letter_code
_entity_poly.pdbx_strand_id
1 'polypeptide(L)'
;MIFSLFIFTGCFNTTQPQLNSSSATILIKTPQMKFYDKGFIYKYKEFTQVQIFSAGTAILDMKIYNDRICRTTFKCQDLKTFNKENLSSSYPDNFLKELFEKEQKEVIHRDKQNDILIKIIRD
;
A
#
# COMPACT_ATOMS: atom_id res chain seq x y z
N MET A 1 13.27 18.08 -50.58
CA MET A 1 13.73 16.90 -49.82
C MET A 1 13.65 17.25 -48.34
N ILE A 2 12.49 17.00 -47.71
CA ILE A 2 12.26 17.25 -46.27
C ILE A 2 12.34 15.89 -45.58
N PHE A 3 13.36 15.73 -44.74
CA PHE A 3 13.60 14.51 -43.97
C PHE A 3 13.01 14.74 -42.56
N SER A 4 11.74 14.40 -42.37
CA SER A 4 11.11 14.42 -41.05
C SER A 4 11.64 13.25 -40.22
N LEU A 5 12.50 13.56 -39.24
CA LEU A 5 13.01 12.64 -38.25
C LEU A 5 11.96 12.48 -37.12
N PHE A 6 11.13 11.45 -37.19
CA PHE A 6 10.26 11.06 -36.07
C PHE A 6 11.11 10.35 -35.01
N ILE A 7 11.47 11.07 -33.95
CA ILE A 7 12.11 10.48 -32.77
C ILE A 7 11.00 9.86 -31.91
N PHE A 8 10.80 8.55 -32.05
CA PHE A 8 9.99 7.77 -31.12
C PHE A 8 10.73 7.64 -29.78
N THR A 9 10.48 8.57 -28.85
CA THR A 9 10.88 8.42 -27.46
C THR A 9 9.89 7.45 -26.78
N GLY A 10 10.22 6.16 -26.77
CA GLY A 10 9.49 5.19 -25.95
C GLY A 10 9.72 5.46 -24.47
N CYS A 11 8.65 5.63 -23.68
CA CYS A 11 8.75 5.62 -22.23
C CYS A 11 9.13 4.21 -21.77
N PHE A 12 10.39 4.04 -21.35
CA PHE A 12 10.84 2.84 -20.65
C PHE A 12 10.26 2.89 -19.23
N ASN A 13 9.14 2.20 -19.01
CA ASN A 13 8.64 1.97 -17.66
C ASN A 13 9.61 1.02 -16.96
N THR A 14 10.36 1.54 -15.97
CA THR A 14 11.19 0.74 -15.08
C THR A 14 10.30 -0.11 -14.17
N THR A 15 9.81 -1.23 -14.68
CA THR A 15 9.16 -2.24 -13.84
C THR A 15 10.18 -2.76 -12.84
N GLN A 16 10.02 -2.36 -11.57
CA GLN A 16 10.88 -2.82 -10.50
C GLN A 16 10.67 -4.33 -10.30
N PRO A 17 11.75 -5.11 -10.10
CA PRO A 17 11.62 -6.53 -9.85
C PRO A 17 10.86 -6.74 -8.53
N GLN A 18 9.78 -7.51 -8.60
CA GLN A 18 9.03 -7.97 -7.44
C GLN A 18 9.92 -8.93 -6.65
N LEU A 19 10.15 -8.64 -5.36
CA LEU A 19 10.97 -9.47 -4.49
C LEU A 19 10.17 -10.65 -3.95
N ASN A 20 8.97 -10.38 -3.46
CA ASN A 20 8.03 -11.42 -3.03
C ASN A 20 6.58 -10.96 -3.12
N SER A 21 5.67 -11.91 -3.00
CA SER A 21 4.23 -11.69 -2.90
C SER A 21 3.62 -12.67 -1.92
N SER A 22 2.68 -12.19 -1.10
CA SER A 22 1.90 -13.03 -0.19
C SER A 22 0.42 -12.70 -0.32
N SER A 23 -0.43 -13.72 -0.38
CA SER A 23 -1.87 -13.55 -0.20
C SER A 23 -2.18 -13.48 1.29
N ALA A 24 -3.15 -12.63 1.64
CA ALA A 24 -3.56 -12.45 3.02
C ALA A 24 -5.03 -12.07 3.10
N THR A 25 -5.66 -12.46 4.21
CA THR A 25 -6.92 -11.85 4.65
C THR A 25 -6.56 -10.60 5.44
N ILE A 26 -7.02 -9.44 4.96
CA ILE A 26 -6.65 -8.13 5.50
C ILE A 26 -7.91 -7.46 6.07
N LEU A 27 -7.87 -7.17 7.37
CA LEU A 27 -8.84 -6.31 8.04
C LEU A 27 -8.17 -4.97 8.31
N ILE A 28 -8.73 -3.90 7.77
CA ILE A 28 -8.37 -2.52 8.13
C ILE A 28 -9.65 -1.86 8.57
N LYS A 29 -9.74 -1.51 9.85
CA LYS A 29 -10.80 -0.67 10.39
C LYS A 29 -10.13 0.57 10.96
N THR A 30 -10.33 1.70 10.32
CA THR A 30 -9.95 3.04 10.77
C THR A 30 -11.13 3.98 10.55
N PRO A 31 -11.08 5.22 11.07
CA PRO A 31 -12.13 6.20 10.82
C PRO A 31 -12.41 6.45 9.33
N GLN A 32 -11.37 6.44 8.49
CA GLN A 32 -11.46 6.74 7.05
C GLN A 32 -11.51 5.50 6.14
N MET A 33 -11.11 4.32 6.62
CA MET A 33 -10.98 3.12 5.80
C MET A 33 -11.53 1.90 6.52
N LYS A 34 -12.40 1.14 5.85
CA LYS A 34 -13.02 -0.08 6.40
C LYS A 34 -13.00 -1.18 5.35
N PHE A 35 -12.13 -2.16 5.54
CA PHE A 35 -11.93 -3.29 4.66
C PHE A 35 -11.85 -4.57 5.50
N TYR A 36 -12.45 -5.65 5.00
CA TYR A 36 -12.28 -6.99 5.54
C TYR A 36 -12.44 -7.98 4.39
N ASP A 37 -11.36 -8.18 3.64
CA ASP A 37 -11.39 -9.02 2.46
C ASP A 37 -10.01 -9.62 2.17
N LYS A 38 -9.93 -10.47 1.14
CA LYS A 38 -8.67 -11.02 0.66
C LYS A 38 -7.90 -9.99 -0.16
N GLY A 39 -6.59 -10.10 -0.09
CA GLY A 39 -5.68 -9.20 -0.77
C GLY A 39 -4.30 -9.81 -0.97
N PHE A 40 -3.45 -9.03 -1.61
CA PHE A 40 -2.06 -9.37 -1.85
C PHE A 40 -1.15 -8.27 -1.32
N ILE A 41 -0.06 -8.69 -0.69
CA ILE A 41 1.04 -7.82 -0.26
C ILE A 41 2.24 -8.17 -1.13
N TYR A 42 2.65 -7.24 -1.97
CA TYR A 42 3.81 -7.35 -2.85
C TYR A 42 4.95 -6.52 -2.26
N LYS A 43 6.12 -7.11 -2.08
CA LYS A 43 7.32 -6.34 -1.72
C LYS A 43 8.16 -6.09 -2.97
N TYR A 44 8.49 -4.83 -3.18
CA TYR A 44 9.47 -4.37 -4.15
C TYR A 44 10.67 -3.79 -3.39
N LYS A 45 11.73 -3.46 -4.12
CA LYS A 45 12.92 -2.85 -3.52
C LYS A 45 12.62 -1.50 -2.85
N GLU A 46 11.81 -0.67 -3.49
CA GLU A 46 11.55 0.71 -3.05
C GLU A 46 10.22 0.89 -2.31
N PHE A 47 9.28 -0.03 -2.46
CA PHE A 47 7.95 0.08 -1.86
C PHE A 47 7.32 -1.28 -1.57
N THR A 48 6.38 -1.27 -0.64
CA THR A 48 5.46 -2.39 -0.41
C THR A 48 4.09 -1.99 -0.94
N GLN A 49 3.49 -2.83 -1.78
CA GLN A 49 2.15 -2.61 -2.34
C GLN A 49 1.14 -3.55 -1.70
N VAL A 50 0.02 -2.98 -1.27
CA VAL A 50 -1.10 -3.69 -0.65
C VAL A 50 -2.32 -3.50 -1.55
N GLN A 51 -2.84 -4.61 -2.07
CA GLN A 51 -4.08 -4.63 -2.84
C GLN A 51 -5.14 -5.44 -2.10
N ILE A 52 -6.34 -4.88 -1.94
CA ILE A 52 -7.50 -5.58 -1.39
C ILE A 52 -8.54 -5.71 -2.49
N PHE A 53 -9.03 -6.92 -2.68
CA PHE A 53 -10.03 -7.26 -3.69
C PHE A 53 -11.35 -7.59 -3.01
N SER A 54 -12.45 -7.15 -3.61
CA SER A 54 -13.79 -7.59 -3.22
C SER A 54 -14.58 -7.96 -4.47
N ALA A 55 -15.16 -9.16 -4.48
CA ALA A 55 -15.86 -9.73 -5.64
C ALA A 55 -15.06 -9.60 -6.96
N GLY A 56 -13.73 -9.82 -6.91
CA GLY A 56 -12.84 -9.75 -8.07
C GLY A 56 -12.41 -8.33 -8.50
N THR A 57 -12.88 -7.28 -7.82
CA THR A 57 -12.51 -5.89 -8.11
C THR A 57 -11.52 -5.36 -7.07
N ALA A 58 -10.45 -4.68 -7.51
CA ALA A 58 -9.51 -4.02 -6.60
C ALA A 58 -10.16 -2.79 -5.96
N ILE A 59 -10.54 -2.90 -4.68
CA ILE A 59 -11.19 -1.82 -3.92
C ILE A 59 -10.17 -0.96 -3.15
N LEU A 60 -8.96 -1.48 -2.94
CA LEU A 60 -7.82 -0.73 -2.43
C LEU A 60 -6.58 -1.13 -3.25
N ASP A 61 -5.86 -0.13 -3.72
CA ASP A 61 -4.49 -0.30 -4.21
C ASP A 61 -3.65 0.80 -3.54
N MET A 62 -2.73 0.37 -2.70
CA MET A 62 -1.92 1.26 -1.88
C MET A 62 -0.45 0.89 -2.01
N LYS A 63 0.39 1.86 -2.38
CA LYS A 63 1.86 1.73 -2.42
C LYS A 63 2.46 2.52 -1.28
N ILE A 64 3.25 1.86 -0.46
CA ILE A 64 3.90 2.39 0.74
C ILE A 64 5.39 2.51 0.45
N TYR A 65 5.85 3.73 0.19
CA TYR A 65 7.26 4.07 0.02
C TYR A 65 7.86 4.49 1.37
N ASN A 66 9.17 4.74 1.40
CA ASN A 66 9.85 5.22 2.60
C ASN A 66 9.51 6.69 2.96
N ASP A 67 9.00 7.48 2.02
CA ASP A 67 8.74 8.92 2.17
C ASP A 67 7.26 9.30 1.96
N ARG A 68 6.47 8.42 1.34
CA ARG A 68 5.08 8.70 0.95
C ARG A 68 4.21 7.44 0.86
N ILE A 69 2.91 7.63 0.97
CA ILE A 69 1.90 6.60 0.70
C ILE A 69 1.02 7.07 -0.45
N CYS A 70 0.87 6.22 -1.46
CA CYS A 70 0.05 6.47 -2.63
C CYS A 70 -1.15 5.52 -2.64
N ARG A 71 -2.36 6.08 -2.65
CA ARG A 71 -3.63 5.36 -2.83
C ARG A 71 -4.12 5.57 -4.27
N THR A 72 -4.35 4.50 -5.00
CA THR A 72 -4.75 4.57 -6.43
C THR A 72 -3.70 5.35 -7.26
N THR A 73 -3.88 5.48 -8.57
CA THR A 73 -2.86 6.03 -9.48
C THR A 73 -2.48 7.51 -9.21
N PHE A 74 -3.26 8.28 -8.45
CA PHE A 74 -3.07 9.74 -8.36
C PHE A 74 -3.17 10.38 -6.96
N LYS A 75 -3.39 9.63 -5.87
CA LYS A 75 -3.49 10.22 -4.52
C LYS A 75 -2.31 9.82 -3.66
N CYS A 76 -1.21 10.56 -3.76
CA CYS A 76 -0.04 10.39 -2.90
C CYS A 76 -0.01 11.45 -1.80
N GLN A 77 0.36 11.04 -0.60
CA GLN A 77 0.50 11.88 0.59
C GLN A 77 1.81 11.52 1.29
N ASP A 78 2.41 12.49 1.99
CA ASP A 78 3.51 12.17 2.91
C ASP A 78 3.01 11.32 4.08
N LEU A 79 3.94 10.61 4.73
CA LEU A 79 3.63 9.66 5.80
C LEU A 79 2.89 10.29 6.97
N LYS A 80 3.29 11.50 7.38
CA LYS A 80 2.72 12.19 8.52
C LYS A 80 1.28 12.64 8.26
N THR A 81 1.04 13.22 7.08
CA THR A 81 -0.31 13.58 6.63
C THR A 81 -1.20 12.35 6.53
N PHE A 82 -0.69 11.25 5.95
CA PHE A 82 -1.44 10.00 5.87
C PHE A 82 -1.83 9.48 7.26
N ASN A 83 -0.88 9.45 8.20
CA ASN A 83 -1.13 9.00 9.58
C ASN A 83 -2.17 9.87 10.28
N LYS A 84 -2.07 11.19 10.14
CA LYS A 84 -3.04 12.13 10.72
C LYS A 84 -4.45 11.93 10.17
N GLU A 85 -4.59 11.69 8.87
CA GLU A 85 -5.90 11.58 8.22
C GLU A 85 -6.53 10.20 8.40
N ASN A 86 -5.74 9.13 8.25
CA ASN A 86 -6.26 7.77 8.12
C ASN A 86 -6.03 6.89 9.35
N LEU A 87 -5.11 7.29 10.24
CA LEU A 87 -4.72 6.57 11.45
C LEU A 87 -4.76 7.53 12.66
N SER A 88 -3.64 7.67 13.38
CA SER A 88 -3.42 8.67 14.42
C SER A 88 -2.12 9.41 14.15
N SER A 89 -2.08 10.72 14.43
CA SER A 89 -0.86 11.52 14.36
C SER A 89 0.19 11.13 15.40
N SER A 90 -0.16 10.28 16.37
CA SER A 90 0.77 9.76 17.38
C SER A 90 1.64 8.61 16.87
N TYR A 91 1.32 8.02 15.71
CA TYR A 91 2.12 6.92 15.19
C TYR A 91 3.39 7.40 14.49
N PRO A 92 4.48 6.62 14.58
CA PRO A 92 5.66 6.83 13.76
C PRO A 92 5.30 6.89 12.26
N ASP A 93 5.98 7.74 11.51
CA ASP A 93 5.74 7.94 10.07
C ASP A 93 5.78 6.61 9.29
N ASN A 94 6.73 5.74 9.61
CA ASN A 94 6.93 4.45 8.95
C ASN A 94 6.06 3.29 9.51
N PHE A 95 5.19 3.55 10.49
CA PHE A 95 4.40 2.53 11.19
C PHE A 95 3.66 1.58 10.24
N LEU A 96 2.96 2.13 9.24
CA LEU A 96 2.17 1.32 8.32
C LEU A 96 3.06 0.39 7.49
N LYS A 97 4.22 0.88 7.06
CA LYS A 97 5.20 0.11 6.28
C LYS A 97 5.72 -1.07 7.09
N GLU A 98 6.19 -0.81 8.32
CA GLU A 98 6.69 -1.85 9.22
C GLU A 98 5.61 -2.92 9.51
N LEU A 99 4.36 -2.50 9.66
CA LEU A 99 3.25 -3.41 9.92
C LEU A 99 3.00 -4.40 8.78
N PHE A 100 3.06 -3.95 7.52
CA PHE A 100 2.86 -4.82 6.35
C PHE A 100 4.12 -5.62 5.97
N GLU A 101 5.31 -5.14 6.31
CA GLU A 101 6.58 -5.82 6.01
C GLU A 101 6.90 -6.97 6.96
N LYS A 102 6.33 -6.96 8.16
CA LYS A 102 6.34 -8.07 9.13
C LYS A 102 6.00 -9.42 8.48
N GLU A 103 6.84 -10.43 8.67
CA GLU A 103 6.70 -11.74 7.99
C GLU A 103 5.93 -12.79 8.79
N GLN A 104 5.37 -12.43 9.95
CA GLN A 104 4.60 -13.39 10.75
C GLN A 104 3.31 -13.81 10.05
N LYS A 105 2.87 -15.05 10.30
CA LYS A 105 1.60 -15.58 9.77
C LYS A 105 0.40 -14.72 10.15
N GLU A 106 0.38 -14.23 11.39
CA GLU A 106 -0.67 -13.36 11.91
C GLU A 106 -0.05 -12.11 12.54
N VAL A 107 -0.49 -10.95 12.07
CA VAL A 107 -0.13 -9.64 12.61
C VAL A 107 -1.41 -8.93 13.02
N ILE A 108 -1.51 -8.56 14.29
CA ILE A 108 -2.67 -7.82 14.83
C ILE A 108 -2.17 -6.54 15.47
N HIS A 109 -2.73 -5.41 15.06
CA HIS A 109 -2.59 -4.12 15.70
C HIS A 109 -3.95 -3.62 16.12
N ARG A 110 -4.13 -3.33 17.40
CA ARG A 110 -5.39 -2.81 17.94
C ARG A 110 -5.13 -1.60 18.81
N ASP A 111 -5.73 -0.49 18.43
CA ASP A 111 -5.74 0.74 19.20
C ASP A 111 -7.19 1.17 19.42
N LYS A 112 -7.66 0.98 20.65
CA LYS A 112 -9.03 1.30 21.04
C LYS A 112 -9.26 2.80 21.17
N GLN A 113 -8.22 3.58 21.47
CA GLN A 113 -8.36 5.02 21.68
C GLN A 113 -8.67 5.73 20.36
N ASN A 114 -8.06 5.27 19.27
CA ASN A 114 -8.22 5.86 17.94
C ASN A 114 -9.20 5.09 17.02
N ASP A 115 -9.93 4.09 17.54
CA ASP A 115 -10.77 3.14 16.80
C ASP A 115 -10.06 2.49 15.58
N ILE A 116 -8.81 2.04 15.81
CA ILE A 116 -7.98 1.40 14.78
C ILE A 116 -7.84 -0.09 15.08
N LEU A 117 -8.16 -0.91 14.09
CA LEU A 117 -7.88 -2.34 14.09
C LEU A 117 -7.31 -2.73 12.73
N ILE A 118 -6.07 -3.20 12.71
CA ILE A 118 -5.44 -3.74 11.51
C ILE A 118 -5.06 -5.19 11.81
N LYS A 119 -5.55 -6.12 11.00
CA LYS A 119 -5.23 -7.53 11.08
C LYS A 119 -4.79 -8.05 9.71
N ILE A 120 -3.65 -8.73 9.68
CA ILE A 120 -3.10 -9.36 8.47
C ILE A 120 -2.91 -10.84 8.79
N ILE A 121 -3.64 -11.70 8.10
CA ILE A 121 -3.52 -13.15 8.21
C ILE A 121 -3.01 -13.68 6.87
N ARG A 122 -1.75 -14.08 6.83
CA ARG A 122 -1.10 -14.63 5.63
C ARG A 122 -1.48 -16.09 5.46
N ASP A 123 -1.71 -16.50 4.21
CA ASP A 123 -2.02 -17.89 3.86
C ASP A 123 -0.80 -18.81 4.07
#